data_AF-A0A926PUD9-F1
#
_entry.id   AF-A0A926PUD9-F1
#
_cell.length_a   1.000
_cell.length_b   1.000
_cell.length_c   1.000
_cell.angle_alpha   90.00
_cell.angle_beta   90.00
_cell.angle_gamma   90.00
#
_symmetry.space_group_name_H-M   'P 1'
#
loop_
_entity.id
_entity.type
_entity.pdbx_description
1 polymer ?
#
loop_
_entity_poly.entity_id
_entity_poly.type
_entity_poly.pdbx_seq_one_letter_code
_entity_poly.pdbx_strand_id
1 'polypeptide(L)'
;MYLLLQALQTFIGIYTALLFIRILLSWFPNIDWYNQPWAILSQLTDPYLNLFRSIIPPLGGMDFSPILALLLLQVLSSLFTQAVAASL
;
A
#
# COMPACT_ATOMS: atom_id res chain seq x y z
N MET A 1 18.15 -15.19 -11.57
CA MET A 1 16.90 -15.44 -10.80
C MET A 1 16.86 -14.59 -9.54
N TYR A 2 17.87 -14.70 -8.67
CA TYR A 2 17.95 -13.95 -7.40
C TYR A 2 17.74 -12.42 -7.52
N LEU A 3 18.47 -11.75 -8.44
CA LEU A 3 18.34 -10.29 -8.64
C LEU A 3 16.91 -9.85 -9.04
N LEU A 4 16.19 -10.70 -9.78
CA LEU A 4 14.81 -10.41 -10.21
C LEU A 4 13.85 -10.51 -9.02
N LEU A 5 14.02 -11.52 -8.17
CA LEU A 5 13.25 -11.67 -6.94
C LEU A 5 13.52 -10.51 -5.96
N GLN A 6 14.78 -10.09 -5.84
CA GLN A 6 15.17 -8.97 -4.99
C GLN A 6 14.57 -7.64 -5.48
N ALA A 7 14.62 -7.36 -6.79
CA ALA A 7 14.01 -6.16 -7.35
C ALA A 7 12.50 -6.09 -7.10
N LEU A 8 11.79 -7.22 -7.27
CA LEU A 8 10.36 -7.31 -6.94
C LEU A 8 10.09 -7.09 -5.45
N GLN A 9 10.90 -7.68 -4.56
CA GLN A 9 10.76 -7.47 -3.12
C GLN A 9 10.94 -5.99 -2.75
N THR A 10 11.94 -5.31 -3.32
CA THR A 10 12.15 -3.87 -3.09
C THR A 10 10.99 -3.04 -3.60
N PHE A 11 10.47 -3.35 -4.79
CA PHE A 11 9.31 -2.66 -5.36
C PHE A 11 8.07 -2.79 -4.47
N ILE A 12 7.78 -4.02 -4.02
CA ILE A 12 6.68 -4.29 -3.08
C ILE A 12 6.88 -3.47 -1.80
N GLY A 13 8.09 -3.47 -1.23
CA GLY A 13 8.40 -2.71 -0.03
C GLY A 13 8.16 -1.20 -0.16
N ILE A 14 8.57 -0.60 -1.29
CA ILE A 14 8.31 0.82 -1.58
C ILE A 14 6.81 1.08 -1.71
N TYR A 15 6.09 0.21 -2.41
CA TYR A 15 4.64 0.34 -2.57
C TYR A 15 3.91 0.22 -1.22
N THR A 16 4.34 -0.69 -0.34
CA THR A 16 3.87 -0.80 1.05
C THR A 16 4.06 0.52 1.79
N ALA A 17 5.23 1.15 1.67
CA ALA A 17 5.53 2.41 2.34
C ALA A 17 4.64 3.55 1.82
N LEU A 18 4.38 3.63 0.51
CA LEU A 18 3.47 4.61 -0.07
C LEU A 18 2.03 4.43 0.45
N LEU A 19 1.55 3.19 0.50
CA LEU A 19 0.24 2.90 1.10
C LEU A 19 0.23 3.26 2.58
N PHE A 20 1.27 2.92 3.34
CA PHE A 20 1.37 3.30 4.74
C PHE A 20 1.26 4.83 4.94
N ILE A 21 1.96 5.61 4.13
CA ILE A 21 1.86 7.08 4.14
C ILE A 21 0.44 7.55 3.78
N ARG A 22 -0.17 7.00 2.72
CA ARG A 22 -1.55 7.31 2.30
C ARG A 22 -2.54 7.15 3.46
N ILE A 23 -2.31 6.17 4.32
CA ILE A 23 -3.17 5.80 5.45
C ILE A 23 -2.98 6.75 6.60
N LEU A 24 -1.73 6.98 7.00
CA LEU A 24 -1.42 7.96 8.02
C LEU A 24 -2.01 9.33 7.67
N LEU A 25 -1.87 9.73 6.40
CA LEU A 25 -2.40 10.99 5.90
C LEU A 25 -3.93 11.01 5.78
N SER A 26 -4.58 9.86 5.53
CA SER A 26 -6.05 9.76 5.51
C SER A 26 -6.69 10.08 6.86
N TRP A 27 -5.94 9.94 7.96
CA TRP A 27 -6.41 10.33 9.29
C TRP A 27 -6.37 11.84 9.52
N PHE A 28 -5.68 12.59 8.65
CA PHE A 28 -5.64 14.05 8.69
C PHE A 28 -6.70 14.61 7.72
N PRO A 29 -7.83 15.14 8.23
CA PRO A 29 -8.91 15.66 7.38
C PRO A 29 -8.54 16.93 6.60
N ASN A 30 -7.37 17.53 6.89
CA ASN A 30 -6.91 18.78 6.29
C ASN A 30 -5.95 18.57 5.09
N ILE A 31 -5.76 17.33 4.65
CA ILE A 31 -4.91 17.01 3.49
C ILE A 31 -5.73 17.14 2.20
N ASP A 32 -5.26 18.00 1.31
CA ASP A 32 -5.82 18.15 -0.02
C ASP A 32 -5.21 17.12 -0.99
N TRP A 33 -6.01 16.10 -1.30
CA TRP A 33 -5.65 15.00 -2.20
C TRP A 33 -5.60 15.38 -3.69
N TYR A 34 -6.05 16.59 -4.04
CA TYR A 34 -6.02 17.10 -5.41
C TYR A 34 -4.80 17.97 -5.68
N ASN A 35 -4.08 18.39 -4.63
CA ASN A 35 -2.89 19.22 -4.73
C ASN A 35 -1.60 18.39 -4.64
N GLN A 36 -0.55 18.87 -5.32
CA GLN A 36 0.78 18.28 -5.26
C GLN A 36 1.40 18.52 -3.88
N PRO A 37 2.10 17.53 -3.28
CA PRO A 37 2.51 16.23 -3.84
C PRO A 37 1.50 15.09 -3.65
N TRP A 38 0.41 15.32 -2.92
CA TRP A 38 -0.53 14.26 -2.52
C TRP A 38 -1.37 13.71 -3.67
N ALA A 39 -1.59 14.51 -4.71
CA ALA A 39 -2.24 14.10 -5.95
C ALA A 39 -1.52 12.95 -6.66
N ILE A 40 -0.18 12.90 -6.60
CA ILE A 40 0.58 11.77 -7.17
C ILE A 40 0.38 10.52 -6.31
N LEU A 41 0.40 10.67 -4.98
CA LEU A 41 0.20 9.57 -4.06
C LEU A 41 -1.19 8.95 -4.21
N SER A 42 -2.25 9.78 -4.33
CA SER A 42 -3.61 9.30 -4.58
C SER A 42 -3.69 8.58 -5.92
N GLN A 43 -3.16 9.12 -7.01
CA GLN A 43 -3.17 8.45 -8.31
C GLN A 43 -2.48 7.07 -8.32
N LEU A 44 -1.40 6.90 -7.55
CA LEU A 44 -0.67 5.63 -7.44
C LEU A 44 -1.37 4.59 -6.53
N THR A 45 -2.03 5.06 -5.47
CA THR A 45 -2.61 4.19 -4.43
C THR A 45 -4.10 3.92 -4.66
N ASP A 46 -4.83 4.84 -5.29
CA ASP A 46 -6.27 4.77 -5.49
C ASP A 46 -6.71 3.59 -6.37
N PRO A 47 -6.04 3.22 -7.49
CA PRO A 47 -6.42 2.04 -8.27
C PRO A 47 -6.40 0.76 -7.42
N TYR A 48 -5.40 0.62 -6.56
CA TYR A 48 -5.29 -0.51 -5.64
C TYR A 48 -6.35 -0.44 -4.55
N LEU A 49 -6.49 0.71 -3.87
CA LEU A 49 -7.49 0.89 -2.82
C LEU A 49 -8.93 0.74 -3.33
N ASN A 50 -9.22 1.15 -4.56
CA ASN A 50 -10.54 1.03 -5.19
C ASN A 50 -10.94 -0.44 -5.39
N LEU A 51 -9.99 -1.36 -5.64
CA LEU A 51 -10.26 -2.80 -5.66
C LEU A 51 -10.78 -3.29 -4.30
N PHE A 52 -10.20 -2.78 -3.20
CA PHE A 52 -10.61 -3.16 -1.84
C PHE A 52 -11.82 -2.38 -1.31
N ARG A 53 -12.06 -1.14 -1.80
CA ARG A 53 -13.25 -0.34 -1.46
C ARG A 53 -14.57 -0.99 -1.92
N SER A 54 -14.51 -1.85 -2.95
CA SER A 54 -15.68 -2.64 -3.36
C SER A 54 -16.05 -3.73 -2.35
N ILE A 55 -15.09 -4.18 -1.52
CA ILE A 55 -15.31 -5.20 -0.49
C ILE A 55 -15.69 -4.52 0.83
N ILE A 56 -15.10 -3.35 1.13
CA ILE A 56 -15.34 -2.62 2.38
C ILE A 56 -15.65 -1.16 2.05
N PRO A 57 -16.93 -0.76 2.04
CA PRO A 57 -17.30 0.63 1.82
C PRO A 57 -16.73 1.53 2.95
N PRO A 58 -16.37 2.78 2.64
CA PRO A 58 -15.87 3.73 3.63
C PRO A 58 -16.93 3.99 4.71
N LEU A 59 -16.62 3.64 5.95
CA LEU A 59 -17.51 3.90 7.09
C LEU A 59 -17.22 5.29 7.65
N GLY A 60 -18.17 6.22 7.47
CA GLY A 60 -18.12 7.54 8.12
C GLY A 60 -17.07 8.52 7.57
N GLY A 61 -16.70 8.41 6.29
CA GLY A 61 -15.67 9.28 5.68
C GLY A 61 -14.23 8.95 6.09
N MET A 62 -14.04 7.93 6.93
CA MET A 62 -12.74 7.38 7.31
C MET A 62 -12.54 6.05 6.57
N ASP A 63 -11.56 6.02 5.67
CA ASP A 63 -11.21 4.80 4.93
C ASP A 63 -10.49 3.81 5.88
N PHE A 64 -11.18 2.74 6.30
CA PHE A 64 -10.58 1.62 7.06
C PHE A 64 -10.06 0.48 6.16
N SER A 65 -10.50 0.44 4.90
CA SER A 65 -9.93 -0.40 3.82
C SER A 65 -8.40 -0.49 3.82
N PRO A 66 -7.66 0.61 4.07
CA PRO A 66 -6.21 0.57 3.98
C PRO A 66 -5.50 -0.18 5.12
N ILE A 67 -6.10 -0.30 6.30
CA ILE A 67 -5.51 -1.07 7.42
C ILE A 67 -5.49 -2.57 7.05
N LEU A 68 -6.56 -3.06 6.43
CA LEU A 68 -6.60 -4.42 5.91
C LEU A 68 -5.64 -4.62 4.74
N ALA A 69 -5.51 -3.62 3.86
CA ALA A 69 -4.53 -3.62 2.78
C ALA A 69 -3.09 -3.73 3.31
N LEU A 70 -2.73 -2.98 4.37
CA LEU A 70 -1.44 -3.08 5.04
C LEU A 70 -1.19 -4.46 5.65
N LEU A 71 -2.18 -5.02 6.34
CA LEU A 71 -2.08 -6.36 6.92
C LEU A 71 -1.80 -7.41 5.84
N LEU A 72 -2.52 -7.33 4.72
CA LEU A 72 -2.32 -8.23 3.56
C LEU A 72 -0.92 -8.06 2.95
N LEU A 73 -0.47 -6.82 2.77
CA LEU A 73 0.86 -6.52 2.24
C LEU A 73 1.98 -6.97 3.19
N GLN A 74 1.78 -6.87 4.49
CA GLN A 74 2.76 -7.30 5.49
C GLN A 74 2.93 -8.83 5.49
N VAL A 75 1.82 -9.56 5.34
CA VAL A 75 1.86 -11.02 5.15
C VAL A 75 2.54 -11.37 3.83
N LEU A 76 2.21 -10.69 2.72
CA LEU A 76 2.87 -10.94 1.43
C LEU A 76 4.37 -10.65 1.47
N SER A 77 4.77 -9.56 2.13
CA SER A 77 6.18 -9.18 2.29
C SER A 77 6.96 -10.23 3.11
N SER A 78 6.36 -10.81 4.15
CA SER A 78 7.03 -11.82 4.97
C SER A 78 7.20 -13.13 4.20
N LEU A 79 6.23 -13.51 3.35
CA LEU A 79 6.32 -14.66 2.47
C LEU A 79 7.41 -14.47 1.39
N PHE A 80 7.45 -13.30 0.75
CA PHE A 80 8.49 -12.98 -0.23
C PHE A 80 9.89 -12.94 0.39
N THR A 81 10.03 -12.42 1.60
CA THR A 81 11.32 -12.39 2.32
C THR A 81 11.83 -13.81 2.58
N GLN A 82 10.94 -14.73 2.96
CA GLN A 82 11.29 -16.15 3.14
C GLN A 82 11.65 -16.82 1.80
N ALA A 83 10.93 -16.51 0.72
CA ALA A 83 11.22 -17.06 -0.61
C ALA A 83 12.58 -16.58 -1.16
N VAL A 84 12.95 -15.32 -0.93
CA VAL A 84 14.28 -14.79 -1.29
C VAL A 84 15.37 -15.45 -0.43
N ALA A 85 15.15 -15.60 0.87
CA ALA A 85 16.09 -16.26 1.76
C ALA A 85 16.32 -17.74 1.40
N ALA A 86 15.29 -18.45 0.91
CA ALA A 86 15.39 -19.83 0.44
C ALA A 86 16.04 -19.98 -0.94
N SER A 87 16.27 -18.87 -1.65
CA SER A 87 16.91 -18.84 -2.98
C SER A 87 18.41 -18.51 -2.94
N LEU A 88 18.99 -18.39 -1.74
CA LEU A 88 20.41 -18.29 -1.43
C LEU A 88 21.03 -19.68 -1.20
#